data_AF-A0A1R3I1C7-F1
#
_entry.id   AF-A0A1R3I1C7-F1
#
_cell.length_a   1.000
_cell.length_b   1.000
_cell.length_c   1.000
_cell.angle_alpha   90.00
_cell.angle_beta   90.00
_cell.angle_gamma   90.00
#
_symmetry.space_group_name_H-M   'P 1'
#
loop_
_entity.id
_entity.type
_entity.pdbx_description
1 polymer ?
#
loop_
_entity_poly.entity_id
_entity_poly.type
_entity_poly.pdbx_seq_one_letter_code
_entity_poly.pdbx_strand_id
1 'polypeptide(L)'
;MASRVPYNLPHANSTVDQLIKLFSSKGLTIDDMVVLSGAHTIGFAHCKHFLNRLYDYKSTKQPDPAIDPRLLKALKMSCPHVGGNTDIVAPFDVTTPFSFDHAYYTNLQSKLGLLASDQGLFLDPRTKPMVQSLGQDKAKFFQAFSAAMDKMSSIGVKRGRRHGEKRKKHRNLQIRAMRAVVQRVTSASVEVDGRIVSEIGPGLLVLVGLHDSDTESDADYICRKVLNMRLFPNESTGRGWDQSVMQRSYEVLLVSQFTLYGFLKGNKPDFHVAMPPQKAKPFYESLVDKFRKAYKPDAIKDGVFGAMMKVSLVNDGPVTMQLDSPQTSKNTTEAAEES
;
A
#
# COMPACT_ATOMS: atom_id res chain seq x y z
N MET A 1 -19.34 -4.22 4.07
CA MET A 1 -18.37 -5.20 4.66
C MET A 1 -17.34 -4.52 5.55
N ALA A 2 -16.75 -3.39 5.14
CA ALA A 2 -15.84 -2.61 6.00
C ALA A 2 -16.52 -2.12 7.30
N SER A 3 -17.80 -1.75 7.25
CA SER A 3 -18.61 -1.38 8.42
C SER A 3 -18.73 -2.44 9.51
N ARG A 4 -18.42 -3.71 9.20
CA ARG A 4 -18.42 -4.78 10.21
C ARG A 4 -17.08 -4.91 10.93
N VAL A 5 -16.00 -4.34 10.40
CA VAL A 5 -14.63 -4.52 10.94
C VAL A 5 -14.48 -4.02 12.37
N PRO A 6 -14.97 -2.82 12.76
CA PRO A 6 -14.78 -2.30 14.13
C PRO A 6 -15.34 -3.23 15.21
N TYR A 7 -16.48 -3.88 14.94
CA TYR A 7 -17.14 -4.76 15.90
C TYR A 7 -16.58 -6.19 15.94
N ASN A 8 -15.62 -6.51 15.09
CA ASN A 8 -15.11 -7.87 14.91
C ASN A 8 -13.60 -8.00 15.18
N LEU A 9 -12.93 -6.93 15.60
CA LEU A 9 -11.51 -6.93 15.92
C LEU A 9 -11.26 -6.43 17.34
N PRO A 10 -10.27 -6.99 18.06
CA PRO A 10 -9.88 -6.48 19.37
C PRO A 10 -9.16 -5.14 19.22
N HIS A 11 -9.23 -4.31 20.27
CA HIS A 11 -8.49 -3.06 20.36
C HIS A 11 -7.35 -3.19 21.38
N ALA A 12 -6.31 -2.37 21.20
CA ALA A 12 -5.13 -2.36 22.08
C ALA A 12 -5.44 -2.03 23.56
N ASN A 13 -6.58 -1.40 23.83
CA ASN A 13 -7.08 -1.05 25.16
C ASN A 13 -8.29 -1.89 25.60
N SER A 14 -8.63 -2.96 24.88
CA SER A 14 -9.70 -3.86 25.27
C SER A 14 -9.42 -4.52 26.61
N THR A 15 -10.43 -4.65 27.47
CA THR A 15 -10.34 -5.41 28.72
C THR A 15 -10.31 -6.91 28.43
N VAL A 16 -9.81 -7.72 29.37
CA VAL A 16 -9.81 -9.19 29.22
C VAL A 16 -11.24 -9.73 29.03
N ASP A 17 -12.25 -9.18 29.69
CA ASP A 17 -13.65 -9.56 29.45
C ASP A 17 -14.12 -9.27 28.01
N GLN A 18 -13.73 -8.11 27.46
CA GLN A 18 -14.06 -7.76 26.07
C GLN A 18 -13.36 -8.70 25.08
N LEU A 19 -12.09 -9.04 25.35
CA LEU A 19 -11.32 -9.98 24.53
C LEU A 19 -11.95 -11.38 24.60
N ILE A 20 -12.23 -11.89 25.80
CA ILE A 20 -12.88 -13.19 26.00
C ILE A 20 -14.22 -13.23 25.24
N LYS A 21 -15.06 -12.21 25.41
CA LYS A 21 -16.36 -12.11 24.72
C LYS A 21 -16.19 -12.14 23.20
N LEU A 22 -15.25 -11.37 22.66
CA LEU A 22 -14.99 -11.32 21.22
C LEU A 22 -14.50 -12.66 20.68
N PHE A 23 -13.49 -13.27 21.31
CA PHE A 23 -12.94 -14.56 20.88
C PHE A 23 -14.00 -15.67 20.99
N SER A 24 -14.79 -15.67 22.07
CA SER A 24 -15.89 -16.62 22.28
C SER A 24 -16.97 -16.48 21.19
N SER A 25 -17.27 -15.26 20.75
CA SER A 25 -18.19 -15.02 19.62
C SER A 25 -17.70 -15.60 18.28
N LYS A 26 -16.42 -15.95 18.20
CA LYS A 26 -15.77 -16.60 17.06
C LYS A 26 -15.52 -18.10 17.27
N GLY A 27 -16.00 -18.66 18.38
CA GLY A 27 -15.77 -20.06 18.74
C GLY A 27 -14.35 -20.36 19.23
N LEU A 28 -13.60 -19.33 19.67
CA LEU A 28 -12.27 -19.48 20.26
C LEU A 28 -12.37 -19.40 21.78
N THR A 29 -11.65 -20.30 22.46
CA THR A 29 -11.60 -20.36 23.93
C THR A 29 -10.72 -19.27 24.53
N ILE A 30 -10.74 -19.13 25.86
CA ILE A 30 -9.81 -18.25 26.59
C ILE A 30 -8.35 -18.67 26.32
N ASP A 31 -8.10 -19.98 26.27
CA ASP A 31 -6.78 -20.53 25.97
C ASP A 31 -6.32 -20.13 24.56
N ASP A 32 -7.20 -20.29 23.56
CA ASP A 32 -6.91 -19.88 22.18
C ASP A 32 -6.60 -18.38 22.10
N MET A 33 -7.30 -17.53 22.86
CA MET A 33 -7.05 -16.10 22.96
C MET A 33 -5.65 -15.79 23.50
N VAL A 34 -5.28 -16.38 24.65
CA VAL A 34 -3.96 -16.15 25.27
C VAL A 34 -2.82 -16.65 24.37
N VAL A 35 -3.03 -17.79 23.72
CA VAL A 35 -2.07 -18.38 22.80
C VAL A 35 -1.91 -17.51 21.55
N LEU A 36 -3.01 -17.07 20.91
CA LEU A 36 -2.95 -16.23 19.71
C LEU A 36 -2.37 -14.84 19.98
N SER A 37 -2.55 -14.30 21.19
CA SER A 37 -1.87 -13.07 21.62
C SER A 37 -0.34 -13.22 21.61
N GLY A 38 0.18 -14.44 21.69
CA GLY A 38 1.61 -14.73 21.52
C GLY A 38 2.18 -14.33 20.15
N ALA A 39 1.35 -14.07 19.14
CA ALA A 39 1.79 -13.51 17.86
C ALA A 39 2.51 -12.15 18.03
N HIS A 40 2.25 -11.43 19.12
CA HIS A 40 2.94 -10.20 19.51
C HIS A 40 4.39 -10.43 20.00
N THR A 41 4.94 -11.65 19.91
CA THR A 41 6.40 -11.87 20.02
C THR A 41 7.19 -11.20 18.89
N ILE A 42 6.54 -10.85 17.77
CA ILE A 42 7.16 -10.09 16.66
C ILE A 42 6.28 -8.91 16.23
N GLY A 43 6.91 -7.98 15.50
CA GLY A 43 6.22 -6.85 14.89
C GLY A 43 6.14 -5.62 15.79
N PHE A 44 5.36 -4.64 15.35
CA PHE A 44 5.35 -3.31 15.94
C PHE A 44 3.94 -2.74 16.09
N ALA A 45 3.75 -1.86 17.08
CA ALA A 45 2.56 -1.04 17.23
C ALA A 45 2.90 0.45 17.07
N HIS A 46 2.02 1.20 16.40
CA HIS A 46 2.08 2.66 16.39
C HIS A 46 1.82 3.24 17.79
N CYS A 47 2.52 4.33 18.13
CA CYS A 47 2.39 5.01 19.42
C CYS A 47 0.92 5.28 19.80
N LYS A 48 0.08 5.67 18.84
CA LYS A 48 -1.36 5.98 19.04
C LYS A 48 -2.14 4.87 19.76
N HIS A 49 -1.68 3.62 19.68
CA HIS A 49 -2.35 2.49 20.31
C HIS A 49 -2.02 2.28 21.79
N PHE A 50 -0.97 2.94 22.32
CA PHE A 50 -0.55 2.78 23.71
C PHE A 50 -0.20 4.09 24.43
N LEU A 51 -0.32 5.27 23.78
CA LEU A 51 -0.11 6.59 24.41
C LEU A 51 -0.89 6.78 25.72
N ASN A 52 -2.16 6.33 25.77
CA ASN A 52 -2.97 6.43 26.98
C ASN A 52 -2.31 5.71 28.17
N ARG A 53 -1.59 4.60 27.95
CA ARG A 53 -0.87 3.91 29.04
C ARG A 53 0.33 4.71 29.55
N LEU A 54 0.92 5.57 28.72
CA LEU A 54 2.11 6.33 29.09
C LEU A 54 1.76 7.61 29.85
N TYR A 55 0.62 8.23 29.54
CA TYR A 55 0.29 9.59 29.98
C TYR A 55 -1.03 9.74 30.73
N ASP A 56 -2.07 9.01 30.34
CA ASP A 56 -3.41 9.18 30.91
C ASP A 56 -4.17 7.85 31.00
N TYR A 57 -3.67 6.96 31.86
CA TYR A 57 -4.22 5.64 31.98
C TYR A 57 -5.56 5.71 32.71
N LYS A 58 -6.64 5.30 32.04
CA LYS A 58 -8.02 5.34 32.56
C LYS A 58 -8.41 6.72 33.09
N SER A 59 -8.00 7.79 32.40
CA SER A 59 -8.34 9.19 32.75
C SER A 59 -7.81 9.65 34.12
N THR A 60 -6.73 9.02 34.61
CA THR A 60 -6.09 9.37 35.90
C THR A 60 -5.05 10.48 35.80
N LYS A 61 -4.69 10.90 34.58
CA LYS A 61 -3.53 11.75 34.25
C LYS A 61 -2.19 11.19 34.74
N GLN A 62 -2.15 9.88 34.97
CA GLN A 62 -0.97 9.15 35.39
C GLN A 62 -0.69 7.98 34.43
N PRO A 63 0.57 7.51 34.34
CA PRO A 63 0.90 6.30 33.61
C PRO A 63 0.22 5.07 34.19
N ASP A 64 0.07 4.02 33.38
CA ASP A 64 -0.41 2.72 33.81
C ASP A 64 0.55 2.15 34.89
N PRO A 65 0.10 1.86 36.12
CA PRO A 65 0.98 1.33 37.17
C PRO A 65 1.50 -0.08 36.88
N ALA A 66 0.95 -0.76 35.88
CA ALA A 66 1.38 -2.09 35.45
C ALA A 66 2.47 -2.08 34.38
N ILE A 67 3.03 -0.92 34.01
CA ILE A 67 4.18 -0.83 33.10
C ILE A 67 5.49 -0.72 33.90
N ASP A 68 6.54 -1.41 33.44
CA ASP A 68 7.87 -1.27 34.04
C ASP A 68 8.38 0.19 33.91
N PRO A 69 8.93 0.81 34.97
CA PRO A 69 9.39 2.20 34.92
C PRO A 69 10.49 2.49 33.89
N ARG A 70 11.37 1.53 33.59
CA ARG A 70 12.42 1.69 32.58
C ARG A 70 11.82 1.65 31.18
N LEU A 71 10.90 0.72 30.94
CA LEU A 71 10.14 0.67 29.69
C LEU A 71 9.32 1.95 29.48
N LEU A 72 8.64 2.44 30.52
CA LEU A 72 7.88 3.69 30.48
C LEU A 72 8.76 4.87 30.04
N LYS A 73 9.94 5.01 30.65
CA LYS A 73 10.89 6.07 30.30
C LYS A 73 11.34 5.95 28.86
N ALA A 74 11.68 4.75 28.40
CA ALA A 74 12.06 4.48 27.00
C ALA A 74 10.94 4.86 26.02
N LEU A 75 9.71 4.39 26.27
CA LEU A 75 8.57 4.67 25.41
C LEU A 75 8.19 6.14 25.39
N LYS A 76 8.31 6.88 26.50
CA LYS A 76 8.06 8.34 26.52
C LYS A 76 9.06 9.14 25.70
N MET A 77 10.29 8.65 25.53
CA MET A 77 11.28 9.29 24.65
C MET A 77 10.92 9.08 23.18
N SER A 78 10.46 7.89 22.81
CA SER A 78 10.07 7.57 21.43
C SER A 78 8.68 8.08 21.04
N CYS A 79 7.75 8.13 22.00
CA CYS A 79 6.34 8.49 21.80
C CYS A 79 5.97 9.68 22.70
N PRO A 80 6.46 10.91 22.43
CA PRO A 80 6.15 12.08 23.26
C PRO A 80 4.66 12.47 23.19
N HIS A 81 4.13 13.01 24.30
CA HIS A 81 2.72 13.42 24.42
C HIS A 81 2.32 14.56 23.45
N VAL A 82 3.27 15.46 23.13
CA VAL A 82 3.05 16.62 22.26
C VAL A 82 4.20 16.68 21.25
N GLY A 83 3.90 17.00 19.99
CA GLY A 83 4.91 17.14 18.94
C GLY A 83 5.50 15.84 18.38
N GLY A 84 4.94 14.68 18.78
CA GLY A 84 5.34 13.37 18.24
C GLY A 84 4.68 13.03 16.90
N ASN A 85 5.34 12.18 16.12
CA ASN A 85 4.79 11.64 14.87
C ASN A 85 3.99 10.36 15.17
N THR A 86 2.75 10.28 14.68
CA THR A 86 1.83 9.14 14.86
C THR A 86 2.26 7.88 14.09
N ASP A 87 3.17 8.03 13.11
CA ASP A 87 3.76 6.93 12.35
C ASP A 87 4.91 6.24 13.10
N ILE A 88 5.37 6.79 14.23
CA ILE A 88 6.38 6.13 15.06
C ILE A 88 5.80 4.85 15.65
N VAL A 89 6.62 3.81 15.64
CA VAL A 89 6.27 2.48 16.13
C VAL A 89 7.24 2.02 17.22
N ALA A 90 6.74 1.17 18.12
CA ALA A 90 7.53 0.44 19.10
C ALA A 90 7.30 -1.07 18.93
N PRO A 91 8.32 -1.91 19.17
CA PRO A 91 8.17 -3.35 19.03
C PRO A 91 7.24 -3.92 20.11
N PHE A 92 6.39 -4.89 19.75
CA PHE A 92 5.55 -5.57 20.71
C PHE A 92 6.36 -6.36 21.75
N ASP A 93 7.48 -6.93 21.31
CA ASP A 93 8.44 -7.65 22.12
C ASP A 93 9.73 -6.83 22.24
N VAL A 94 10.02 -6.36 23.44
CA VAL A 94 11.20 -5.51 23.71
C VAL A 94 12.48 -6.31 23.98
N THR A 95 12.38 -7.63 24.15
CA THR A 95 13.53 -8.50 24.44
C THR A 95 14.02 -9.21 23.18
N THR A 96 13.11 -9.65 22.30
CA THR A 96 13.44 -10.37 21.07
C THR A 96 12.62 -9.91 19.85
N PRO A 97 12.65 -8.62 19.47
CA PRO A 97 11.71 -7.99 18.52
C PRO A 97 11.60 -8.61 17.12
N PHE A 98 12.59 -9.43 16.73
CA PHE A 98 12.69 -10.04 15.39
C PHE A 98 12.63 -11.57 15.43
N SER A 99 12.40 -12.17 16.60
CA SER A 99 12.34 -13.61 16.78
C SER A 99 10.93 -14.02 17.14
N PHE A 100 10.37 -15.01 16.44
CA PHE A 100 9.12 -15.60 16.88
C PHE A 100 9.42 -16.63 17.97
N ASP A 101 9.18 -16.29 19.23
CA ASP A 101 9.38 -17.19 20.36
C ASP A 101 8.43 -16.89 21.53
N HIS A 102 8.69 -17.47 22.71
CA HIS A 102 7.83 -17.31 23.89
C HIS A 102 8.15 -16.09 24.76
N ALA A 103 9.14 -15.26 24.39
CA ALA A 103 9.62 -14.15 25.19
C ALA A 103 8.52 -13.11 25.46
N TYR A 104 7.55 -12.98 24.56
CA TYR A 104 6.30 -12.26 24.77
C TYR A 104 5.69 -12.56 26.15
N TYR A 105 5.54 -13.83 26.53
CA TYR A 105 4.92 -14.21 27.79
C TYR A 105 5.81 -13.90 28.99
N THR A 106 7.13 -14.06 28.87
CA THR A 106 8.06 -13.66 29.94
C THR A 106 8.07 -12.14 30.13
N ASN A 107 7.92 -11.37 29.05
CA ASN A 107 7.82 -9.91 29.09
C ASN A 107 6.58 -9.48 29.88
N LEU A 108 5.43 -10.15 29.70
CA LEU A 108 4.22 -9.83 30.47
C LEU A 108 4.43 -10.04 31.98
N GLN A 109 5.15 -11.08 32.37
CA GLN A 109 5.49 -11.36 33.78
C GLN A 109 6.36 -10.25 34.38
N SER A 110 7.24 -9.66 33.56
CA SER A 110 8.13 -8.56 33.94
C SER A 110 7.53 -7.16 33.73
N LYS A 111 6.21 -7.03 33.51
CA LYS A 111 5.53 -5.74 33.25
C LYS A 111 6.00 -5.03 31.97
N LEU A 112 6.51 -5.79 31.00
CA LEU A 112 7.04 -5.30 29.73
C LEU A 112 6.05 -5.42 28.55
N GLY A 113 4.79 -5.78 28.80
CA GLY A 113 3.78 -5.79 27.75
C GLY A 113 3.51 -4.39 27.19
N LEU A 114 3.56 -4.22 25.86
CA LEU A 114 3.40 -2.92 25.21
C LEU A 114 1.95 -2.41 25.24
N LEU A 115 0.98 -3.25 24.85
CA LEU A 115 -0.43 -2.87 24.85
C LEU A 115 -1.10 -3.17 26.19
N ALA A 116 -2.21 -2.47 26.48
CA ALA A 116 -2.98 -2.70 27.71
C ALA A 116 -3.67 -4.06 27.66
N SER A 117 -4.13 -4.46 26.47
CA SER A 117 -4.66 -5.80 26.20
C SER A 117 -3.64 -6.90 26.49
N ASP A 118 -2.36 -6.69 26.18
CA ASP A 118 -1.28 -7.66 26.42
C ASP A 118 -1.01 -7.78 27.93
N GLN A 119 -0.71 -6.66 28.59
CA GLN A 119 -0.41 -6.68 30.02
C GLN A 119 -1.60 -7.18 30.85
N GLY A 120 -2.82 -6.94 30.38
CA GLY A 120 -4.06 -7.47 30.96
C GLY A 120 -4.07 -9.00 31.08
N LEU A 121 -3.47 -9.74 30.14
CA LEU A 121 -3.46 -11.21 30.17
C LEU A 121 -2.71 -11.78 31.39
N PHE A 122 -1.65 -11.10 31.85
CA PHE A 122 -0.92 -11.54 33.03
C PHE A 122 -1.56 -11.05 34.35
N LEU A 123 -2.29 -9.93 34.29
CA LEU A 123 -2.97 -9.36 35.46
C LEU A 123 -4.28 -10.09 35.79
N ASP A 124 -4.97 -10.65 34.78
CA ASP A 124 -6.24 -11.34 34.97
C ASP A 124 -6.04 -12.77 35.48
N PRO A 125 -6.68 -13.17 36.60
CA PRO A 125 -6.51 -14.50 37.20
C PRO A 125 -6.86 -15.67 36.29
N ARG A 126 -7.76 -15.48 35.32
CA ARG A 126 -8.23 -16.55 34.42
C ARG A 126 -7.19 -16.89 33.36
N THR A 127 -6.41 -15.90 32.93
CA THR A 127 -5.42 -16.06 31.85
C THR A 127 -4.00 -16.21 32.37
N LYS A 128 -3.71 -15.67 33.56
CA LYS A 128 -2.39 -15.67 34.20
C LYS A 128 -1.71 -17.05 34.26
N PRO A 129 -2.36 -18.16 34.68
CA PRO A 129 -1.70 -19.47 34.74
C PRO A 129 -1.19 -19.94 33.38
N MET A 130 -1.95 -19.66 32.31
CA MET A 130 -1.52 -20.00 30.95
C MET A 130 -0.36 -19.13 30.49
N VAL A 131 -0.39 -17.81 30.73
CA VAL A 131 0.74 -16.92 30.42
C VAL A 131 2.03 -17.39 31.10
N GLN A 132 1.96 -17.79 32.37
CA GLN A 132 3.10 -18.33 33.10
C GLN A 132 3.62 -19.63 32.47
N SER A 133 2.70 -20.55 32.15
CA SER A 133 3.07 -21.83 31.56
C SER A 133 3.71 -21.68 30.17
N LEU A 134 3.19 -20.79 29.32
CA LEU A 134 3.72 -20.56 27.98
C LEU A 134 5.06 -19.82 28.01
N GLY A 135 5.28 -18.95 29.00
CA GLY A 135 6.57 -18.28 29.19
C GLY A 135 7.68 -19.18 29.75
N GLN A 136 7.36 -20.38 30.25
CA GLN A 136 8.35 -21.34 30.75
C GLN A 136 8.71 -22.43 29.73
N ASP A 137 7.82 -22.69 28.78
CA ASP A 137 7.95 -23.81 27.86
C ASP A 137 7.74 -23.37 26.41
N LYS A 138 8.88 -23.20 25.73
CA LYS A 138 8.93 -22.87 24.30
C LYS A 138 8.16 -23.89 23.45
N ALA A 139 8.33 -25.19 23.70
CA ALA A 139 7.68 -26.23 22.89
C ALA A 139 6.16 -26.20 23.06
N LYS A 140 5.69 -26.03 24.29
CA LYS A 140 4.26 -25.86 24.61
C LYS A 140 3.67 -24.65 23.89
N PHE A 141 4.38 -23.52 23.87
CA PHE A 141 3.94 -22.35 23.11
C PHE A 141 3.77 -22.65 21.63
N PHE A 142 4.79 -23.17 20.94
CA PHE A 142 4.69 -23.45 19.51
C PHE A 142 3.59 -24.45 19.17
N GLN A 143 3.45 -25.51 19.98
CA GLN A 143 2.40 -26.51 19.79
C GLN A 143 1.01 -25.89 19.93
N ALA A 144 0.78 -25.14 21.01
CA ALA A 144 -0.49 -24.48 21.25
C ALA A 144 -0.78 -23.43 20.17
N PHE A 145 0.22 -22.65 19.77
CA PHE A 145 0.08 -21.60 18.75
C PHE A 145 -0.35 -22.16 17.40
N SER A 146 0.27 -23.24 16.94
CA SER A 146 -0.13 -23.93 15.71
C SER A 146 -1.59 -24.39 15.78
N ALA A 147 -1.99 -25.04 16.89
CA ALA A 147 -3.35 -25.53 17.06
C ALA A 147 -4.40 -24.40 17.11
N ALA A 148 -4.07 -23.28 17.75
CA ALA A 148 -4.96 -22.12 17.82
C ALA A 148 -5.07 -21.41 16.46
N MET A 149 -3.98 -21.32 15.70
CA MET A 149 -3.99 -20.80 14.32
C MET A 149 -4.84 -21.67 13.39
N ASP A 150 -4.77 -22.99 13.49
CA ASP A 150 -5.61 -23.91 12.72
C ASP A 150 -7.10 -23.68 13.03
N LYS A 151 -7.47 -23.59 14.31
CA LYS A 151 -8.84 -23.25 14.73
C LYS A 151 -9.27 -21.90 14.16
N MET A 152 -8.44 -20.86 14.31
CA MET A 152 -8.75 -19.52 13.82
C MET A 152 -8.94 -19.49 12.29
N SER A 153 -8.11 -20.23 11.55
CA SER A 153 -8.19 -20.34 10.09
C SER A 153 -9.50 -20.94 9.59
N SER A 154 -10.19 -21.72 10.43
CA SER A 154 -11.44 -22.39 10.10
C SER A 154 -12.69 -21.51 10.28
N ILE A 155 -12.56 -20.35 10.93
CA ILE A 155 -13.68 -19.48 11.26
C ILE A 155 -14.35 -18.95 9.99
N GLY A 156 -15.63 -19.27 9.81
CA GLY A 156 -16.45 -18.74 8.73
C GLY A 156 -15.98 -19.12 7.32
N VAL A 157 -15.18 -20.18 7.18
CA VAL A 157 -14.68 -20.65 5.89
C VAL A 157 -15.86 -21.06 5.00
N LYS A 158 -15.95 -20.44 3.82
CA LYS A 158 -16.94 -20.79 2.81
C LYS A 158 -16.54 -22.10 2.13
N ARG A 159 -17.38 -23.12 2.23
CA ARG A 159 -17.17 -24.45 1.63
C ARG A 159 -18.19 -24.72 0.53
N GLY A 160 -17.82 -25.61 -0.40
CA GLY A 160 -18.69 -26.04 -1.50
C GLY A 160 -18.68 -25.11 -2.72
N ARG A 161 -19.45 -25.49 -3.76
CA ARG A 161 -19.52 -24.74 -5.03
C ARG A 161 -20.50 -23.56 -5.02
N ARG A 162 -21.38 -23.50 -4.01
CA ARG A 162 -22.48 -22.52 -3.92
C ARG A 162 -22.14 -21.28 -3.07
N HIS A 163 -21.12 -21.38 -2.22
CA HIS A 163 -20.75 -20.30 -1.30
C HIS A 163 -19.25 -20.00 -1.45
N GLY A 164 -18.93 -18.79 -1.90
CA GLY A 164 -17.55 -18.35 -2.14
C GLY A 164 -17.10 -18.52 -3.60
N GLU A 165 -15.88 -18.07 -3.89
CA GLU A 165 -15.26 -18.15 -5.21
C GLU A 165 -13.79 -18.54 -5.04
N LYS A 166 -13.23 -19.32 -5.98
CA LYS A 166 -11.78 -19.47 -6.07
C LYS A 166 -11.24 -18.20 -6.73
N ARG A 167 -10.75 -17.26 -5.91
CA ARG A 167 -10.10 -16.05 -6.42
C ARG A 167 -8.85 -16.45 -7.20
N LYS A 168 -8.91 -16.33 -8.52
CA LYS A 168 -7.77 -16.67 -9.39
C LYS A 168 -6.55 -15.76 -9.18
N LYS A 169 -6.71 -14.63 -8.46
CA LYS A 169 -5.66 -13.63 -8.15
C LYS A 169 -5.92 -12.98 -6.79
N HIS A 170 -5.07 -13.22 -5.79
CA HIS A 170 -4.98 -12.35 -4.61
C HIS A 170 -4.20 -11.11 -5.03
N ARG A 171 -4.90 -10.01 -5.34
CA ARG A 171 -4.32 -8.73 -5.78
C ARG A 171 -3.25 -8.87 -6.88
N ASN A 172 -3.68 -9.14 -8.11
CA ASN A 172 -3.10 -8.29 -9.15
C ASN A 172 -3.76 -6.93 -8.92
N LEU A 173 -2.99 -5.87 -8.70
CA LEU A 173 -3.41 -4.59 -9.24
C LEU A 173 -3.65 -4.85 -10.74
N GLN A 174 -4.88 -5.21 -11.12
CA GLN A 174 -5.32 -4.92 -12.46
C GLN A 174 -5.18 -3.41 -12.55
N ILE A 175 -4.28 -2.97 -13.41
CA ILE A 175 -4.09 -1.56 -13.69
C ILE A 175 -5.39 -1.16 -14.38
N ARG A 176 -6.28 -0.53 -13.63
CA ARG A 176 -7.57 -0.02 -14.12
C ARG A 176 -7.49 1.48 -14.38
N ALA A 177 -6.35 1.92 -14.89
CA ALA A 177 -6.00 3.31 -15.01
C ALA A 177 -5.14 3.49 -16.25
N MET A 178 -5.25 4.65 -16.87
CA MET A 178 -4.39 5.08 -17.96
C MET A 178 -2.94 5.02 -17.50
N ARG A 179 -2.09 4.43 -18.33
CA ARG A 179 -0.68 4.24 -18.01
C ARG A 179 0.21 4.99 -18.99
N ALA A 180 1.23 5.66 -18.47
CA ALA A 180 2.32 6.21 -19.28
C ALA A 180 3.68 5.67 -18.79
N VAL A 181 4.51 5.20 -19.71
CA VAL A 181 5.94 4.97 -19.46
C VAL A 181 6.70 6.09 -20.16
N VAL A 182 7.34 6.93 -19.37
CA VAL A 182 8.04 8.14 -19.81
C VAL A 182 9.54 7.89 -19.75
N GLN A 183 10.21 8.05 -20.87
CA GLN A 183 11.67 7.89 -20.99
C GLN A 183 12.28 9.23 -21.36
N ARG A 184 13.35 9.62 -20.65
CA ARG A 184 14.11 10.82 -21.00
C ARG A 184 15.07 10.48 -22.13
N VAL A 185 15.03 11.25 -23.21
CA VAL A 185 15.77 10.94 -24.43
C VAL A 185 16.54 12.14 -24.94
N THR A 186 17.71 11.88 -25.55
CA THR A 186 18.41 12.89 -26.37
C THR A 186 17.82 12.97 -27.78
N SER A 187 17.20 11.88 -28.24
CA SER A 187 16.46 11.80 -29.49
C SER A 187 15.55 10.56 -29.50
N ALA A 188 14.42 10.63 -30.19
CA ALA A 188 13.58 9.47 -30.48
C ALA A 188 12.87 9.62 -31.82
N SER A 189 12.56 8.51 -32.49
CA SER A 189 11.86 8.50 -33.77
C SER A 189 10.95 7.29 -33.93
N VAL A 190 9.95 7.45 -34.80
CA VAL A 190 9.02 6.41 -35.23
C VAL A 190 9.18 6.20 -36.73
N GLU A 191 9.40 4.95 -37.13
CA GLU A 191 9.44 4.52 -38.52
C GLU A 191 8.24 3.60 -38.82
N VAL A 192 7.60 3.80 -39.97
CA VAL A 192 6.57 2.93 -40.53
C VAL A 192 6.94 2.65 -41.99
N ASP A 193 6.93 1.39 -42.40
CA ASP A 193 7.26 0.95 -43.77
C ASP A 193 8.59 1.52 -44.32
N GLY A 194 9.62 1.60 -43.46
CA GLY A 194 10.95 2.09 -43.84
C GLY A 194 11.08 3.62 -43.91
N ARG A 195 10.06 4.37 -43.50
CA ARG A 195 10.07 5.85 -43.52
C ARG A 195 9.88 6.40 -42.11
N ILE A 196 10.70 7.37 -41.73
CA ILE A 196 10.52 8.12 -40.50
C ILE A 196 9.26 8.98 -40.64
N VAL A 197 8.26 8.71 -39.82
CA VAL A 197 6.98 9.44 -39.80
C VAL A 197 6.96 10.52 -38.73
N SER A 198 7.85 10.43 -37.74
CA SER A 198 7.88 11.31 -36.58
C SER A 198 9.23 11.21 -35.88
N GLU A 199 9.77 12.35 -35.43
CA GLU A 199 11.02 12.40 -34.68
C GLU A 199 11.06 13.60 -33.73
N ILE A 200 11.83 13.45 -32.66
CA ILE A 200 12.13 14.49 -31.67
C ILE A 200 13.63 14.52 -31.37
N GLY A 201 14.12 15.71 -31.02
CA GLY A 201 15.41 15.90 -30.36
C GLY A 201 15.34 15.62 -28.85
N PRO A 202 16.08 16.39 -28.03
CA PRO A 202 16.03 16.23 -26.58
C PRO A 202 14.61 16.38 -26.03
N GLY A 203 14.18 15.46 -25.18
CA GLY A 203 12.80 15.42 -24.76
C GLY A 203 12.36 14.15 -24.05
N LEU A 204 11.08 13.83 -24.23
CA LEU A 204 10.44 12.66 -23.62
C LEU A 204 9.81 11.76 -24.69
N LEU A 205 10.19 10.49 -24.70
CA LEU A 205 9.40 9.45 -25.36
C LEU A 205 8.38 8.91 -24.35
N VAL A 206 7.10 8.89 -24.72
CA VAL A 206 6.01 8.48 -23.82
C VAL A 206 5.20 7.38 -24.48
N LEU A 207 5.34 6.17 -23.95
CA LEU A 207 4.47 5.06 -24.30
C LEU A 207 3.17 5.18 -23.50
N VAL A 208 2.03 5.32 -24.17
CA VAL A 208 0.72 5.54 -23.54
C VAL A 208 -0.18 4.33 -23.73
N GLY A 209 -0.56 3.70 -22.64
CA GLY A 209 -1.58 2.65 -22.60
C GLY A 209 -2.93 3.23 -22.19
N LEU A 210 -3.96 2.97 -22.99
CA LEU A 210 -5.36 3.28 -22.67
C LEU A 210 -6.08 2.03 -22.15
N HIS A 211 -6.66 2.10 -20.95
CA HIS A 211 -7.50 1.06 -20.35
C HIS A 211 -8.96 1.27 -20.79
N ASP A 212 -9.77 0.21 -20.93
CA ASP A 212 -11.17 0.32 -21.45
C ASP A 212 -12.11 1.17 -20.56
N SER A 213 -11.68 1.50 -19.33
CA SER A 213 -12.42 2.37 -18.40
C SER A 213 -11.88 3.79 -18.30
N ASP A 214 -10.88 4.16 -19.09
CA ASP A 214 -10.28 5.50 -19.02
C ASP A 214 -11.26 6.57 -19.48
N THR A 215 -11.15 7.74 -18.86
CA THR A 215 -11.98 8.92 -19.09
C THR A 215 -11.11 10.12 -19.47
N GLU A 216 -11.75 11.18 -19.95
CA GLU A 216 -11.08 12.45 -20.24
C GLU A 216 -10.28 12.99 -19.05
N SER A 217 -10.73 12.73 -17.81
CA SER A 217 -10.02 13.15 -16.59
C SER A 217 -8.68 12.42 -16.39
N ASP A 218 -8.59 11.18 -16.84
CA ASP A 218 -7.35 10.38 -16.83
C ASP A 218 -6.34 10.95 -17.84
N ALA A 219 -6.83 11.30 -19.03
CA ALA A 219 -6.04 11.97 -20.07
C ALA A 219 -5.50 13.32 -19.59
N ASP A 220 -6.33 14.13 -18.93
CA ASP A 220 -5.92 15.42 -18.36
C ASP A 220 -4.86 15.25 -17.26
N TYR A 221 -4.99 14.21 -16.43
CA TYR A 221 -4.01 13.89 -15.40
C TYR A 221 -2.65 13.53 -16.02
N ILE A 222 -2.63 12.61 -16.99
CA ILE A 222 -1.40 12.16 -17.64
C ILE A 222 -0.74 13.32 -18.39
N CYS A 223 -1.50 14.09 -19.17
CA CYS A 223 -1.01 15.28 -19.87
C CYS A 223 -0.31 16.25 -18.92
N ARG A 224 -1.01 16.66 -17.86
CA ARG A 224 -0.46 17.59 -16.86
C ARG A 224 0.78 17.02 -16.17
N LYS A 225 0.77 15.73 -15.80
CA LYS A 225 1.93 15.11 -15.13
C LYS A 225 3.13 15.07 -16.05
N VAL A 226 3.00 14.52 -17.25
CA VAL A 226 4.10 14.39 -18.22
C VAL A 226 4.76 15.74 -18.51
N LEU A 227 3.96 16.79 -18.79
CA LEU A 227 4.50 18.11 -19.13
C LEU A 227 5.20 18.81 -17.96
N ASN A 228 4.83 18.51 -16.71
CA ASN A 228 5.33 19.21 -15.52
C ASN A 228 6.33 18.39 -14.68
N MET A 229 6.57 17.12 -14.99
CA MET A 229 7.57 16.31 -14.29
C MET A 229 8.96 16.91 -14.43
N ARG A 230 9.66 17.07 -13.31
CA ARG A 230 11.00 17.66 -13.24
C ARG A 230 12.08 16.61 -13.48
N LEU A 231 12.25 16.21 -14.74
CA LEU A 231 13.18 15.14 -15.14
C LEU A 231 14.53 15.65 -15.66
N PHE A 232 14.68 16.96 -15.85
CA PHE A 232 15.89 17.55 -16.43
C PHE A 232 16.69 18.31 -15.38
N PRO A 233 18.03 18.29 -15.48
CA PRO A 233 18.88 19.06 -14.60
C PRO A 233 18.72 20.56 -14.86
N ASN A 234 18.94 21.35 -13.83
CA ASN A 234 19.10 22.79 -13.94
C ASN A 234 20.59 23.13 -13.89
N GLU A 235 21.17 23.45 -15.05
CA GLU A 235 22.59 23.77 -15.19
C GLU A 235 23.01 24.99 -14.36
N SER A 236 22.11 25.96 -14.18
CA SER A 236 22.39 27.17 -13.39
C SER A 236 22.44 26.91 -11.88
N THR A 237 21.69 25.92 -11.37
CA THR A 237 21.63 25.60 -9.92
C THR A 237 22.35 24.31 -9.54
N GLY A 238 22.77 23.50 -10.53
CA GLY A 238 23.36 22.18 -10.33
C GLY A 238 22.40 21.09 -9.87
N ARG A 239 21.09 21.37 -9.70
CA ARG A 239 20.10 20.38 -9.24
C ARG A 239 19.70 19.43 -10.37
N GLY A 240 19.82 18.12 -10.13
CA GLY A 240 19.57 17.08 -11.16
C GLY A 240 18.10 16.80 -11.52
N TRP A 241 17.16 17.12 -10.63
CA TRP A 241 15.72 16.85 -10.78
C TRP A 241 14.91 18.14 -10.59
N ASP A 242 14.97 19.05 -11.56
CA ASP A 242 14.51 20.42 -11.32
C ASP A 242 13.64 21.01 -12.43
N GLN A 243 13.97 20.74 -13.69
CA GLN A 243 13.25 21.31 -14.83
C GLN A 243 12.36 20.29 -15.54
N SER A 244 11.20 20.75 -16.00
CA SER A 244 10.31 19.97 -16.86
C SER A 244 10.64 20.12 -18.34
N VAL A 245 10.04 19.26 -19.17
CA VAL A 245 10.16 19.33 -20.64
C VAL A 245 9.77 20.72 -21.16
N MET A 246 8.74 21.33 -20.58
CA MET A 246 8.29 22.68 -20.94
C MET A 246 9.32 23.75 -20.57
N GLN A 247 9.93 23.65 -19.38
CA GLN A 247 10.92 24.62 -18.91
C GLN A 247 12.21 24.56 -19.74
N ARG A 248 12.57 23.38 -20.26
CA ARG A 248 13.70 23.20 -21.19
C ARG A 248 13.36 23.54 -22.64
N SER A 249 12.10 23.86 -22.95
CA SER A 249 11.61 24.00 -24.32
C SER A 249 11.88 22.77 -25.20
N TYR A 250 11.82 21.58 -24.61
CA TYR A 250 12.05 20.29 -25.27
C TYR A 250 10.76 19.70 -25.85
N GLU A 251 10.91 18.57 -26.55
CA GLU A 251 9.84 17.92 -27.32
C GLU A 251 9.29 16.67 -26.61
N VAL A 252 8.10 16.23 -27.02
CA VAL A 252 7.45 15.01 -26.52
C VAL A 252 6.98 14.18 -27.70
N LEU A 253 7.36 12.90 -27.72
CA LEU A 253 6.88 11.91 -28.68
C LEU A 253 5.93 10.94 -27.99
N LEU A 254 4.65 11.03 -28.33
CA LEU A 254 3.60 10.15 -27.82
C LEU A 254 3.46 8.92 -28.73
N VAL A 255 3.46 7.72 -28.14
CA VAL A 255 3.25 6.46 -28.87
C VAL A 255 2.21 5.62 -28.14
N SER A 256 1.12 5.27 -28.81
CA SER A 256 0.11 4.36 -28.25
C SER A 256 0.69 2.96 -28.04
N GLN A 257 0.58 2.42 -26.81
CA GLN A 257 1.18 1.15 -26.40
C GLN A 257 0.21 0.32 -25.55
N PHE A 258 -0.68 -0.43 -26.19
CA PHE A 258 -1.64 -1.31 -25.49
C PHE A 258 -0.95 -2.43 -24.69
N THR A 259 0.28 -2.81 -25.06
CA THR A 259 1.02 -3.89 -24.38
C THR A 259 1.49 -3.52 -22.98
N LEU A 260 1.37 -2.26 -22.56
CA LEU A 260 1.60 -1.84 -21.17
C LEU A 260 0.63 -2.51 -20.19
N TYR A 261 -0.47 -3.07 -20.69
CA TYR A 261 -1.42 -3.90 -19.94
C TYR A 261 -1.16 -5.40 -20.06
N GLY A 262 -0.07 -5.79 -20.72
CA GLY A 262 0.31 -7.18 -20.92
C GLY A 262 0.54 -7.89 -19.60
N PHE A 263 -0.18 -8.98 -19.39
CA PHE A 263 0.17 -9.95 -18.36
C PHE A 263 0.21 -11.35 -18.98
N LEU A 264 1.00 -12.24 -18.37
CA LEU A 264 1.19 -13.57 -18.90
C LEU A 264 0.13 -14.55 -18.35
N LYS A 265 -0.49 -15.31 -19.25
CA LYS A 265 -1.22 -16.55 -18.97
C LYS A 265 -0.33 -17.72 -19.38
N GLY A 266 0.46 -18.25 -18.44
CA GLY A 266 1.60 -19.10 -18.79
C GLY A 266 2.69 -18.25 -19.45
N ASN A 267 3.08 -18.57 -20.69
CA ASN A 267 3.99 -17.75 -21.50
C ASN A 267 3.26 -16.88 -22.54
N LYS A 268 1.92 -16.97 -22.62
CA LYS A 268 1.13 -16.22 -23.59
C LYS A 268 0.76 -14.83 -23.02
N PRO A 269 1.08 -13.73 -23.70
CA PRO A 269 0.64 -12.41 -23.28
C PRO A 269 -0.86 -12.23 -23.50
N ASP A 270 -1.49 -11.52 -22.58
CA ASP A 270 -2.90 -11.17 -22.59
C ASP A 270 -3.06 -9.67 -22.32
N PHE A 271 -3.87 -9.01 -23.14
CA PHE A 271 -4.09 -7.57 -23.16
C PHE A 271 -5.57 -7.19 -23.03
N HIS A 272 -6.44 -8.09 -22.55
CA HIS A 272 -7.90 -7.91 -22.56
C HIS A 272 -8.43 -6.69 -21.80
N VAL A 273 -7.60 -6.03 -20.98
CA VAL A 273 -7.97 -4.83 -20.23
C VAL A 273 -7.64 -3.52 -20.98
N ALA A 274 -6.88 -3.60 -22.07
CA ALA A 274 -6.62 -2.45 -22.93
C ALA A 274 -7.90 -2.02 -23.64
N MET A 275 -8.04 -0.72 -23.87
CA MET A 275 -9.14 -0.14 -24.63
C MET A 275 -9.16 -0.73 -26.05
N PRO A 276 -10.31 -1.22 -26.55
CA PRO A 276 -10.42 -1.77 -27.90
C PRO A 276 -10.05 -0.74 -28.98
N PRO A 277 -9.44 -1.13 -30.11
CA PRO A 277 -8.93 -0.21 -31.14
C PRO A 277 -9.95 0.83 -31.64
N GLN A 278 -11.22 0.45 -31.75
CA GLN A 278 -12.30 1.31 -32.23
C GLN A 278 -12.57 2.48 -31.28
N LYS A 279 -12.45 2.26 -29.96
CA LYS A 279 -12.54 3.32 -28.94
C LYS A 279 -11.19 4.02 -28.75
N ALA A 280 -10.10 3.26 -28.79
CA ALA A 280 -8.76 3.75 -28.49
C ALA A 280 -8.23 4.76 -29.52
N LYS A 281 -8.56 4.61 -30.80
CA LYS A 281 -8.14 5.57 -31.83
C LYS A 281 -8.63 7.00 -31.57
N PRO A 282 -9.96 7.27 -31.51
CA PRO A 282 -10.44 8.63 -31.25
C PRO A 282 -10.05 9.14 -29.86
N PHE A 283 -9.95 8.26 -28.86
CA PHE A 283 -9.49 8.65 -27.52
C PHE A 283 -8.02 9.09 -27.53
N TYR A 284 -7.15 8.35 -28.22
CA TYR A 284 -5.74 8.69 -28.36
C TYR A 284 -5.55 10.00 -29.12
N GLU A 285 -6.30 10.22 -30.20
CA GLU A 285 -6.30 11.49 -30.94
C GLU A 285 -6.68 12.68 -30.03
N SER A 286 -7.74 12.52 -29.22
CA SER A 286 -8.13 13.51 -28.18
C SER A 286 -7.00 13.77 -27.18
N LEU A 287 -6.30 12.73 -26.73
CA LEU A 287 -5.16 12.85 -25.83
C LEU A 287 -4.01 13.66 -26.45
N VAL A 288 -3.62 13.38 -27.70
CA VAL A 288 -2.57 14.11 -28.40
C VAL A 288 -2.94 15.59 -28.52
N ASP A 289 -4.20 15.90 -28.85
CA ASP A 289 -4.68 17.27 -28.94
C ASP A 289 -4.67 18.01 -27.60
N LYS A 290 -4.91 17.32 -26.47
CA LYS A 290 -4.72 17.91 -25.14
C LYS A 290 -3.28 18.32 -24.89
N PHE A 291 -2.31 17.48 -25.27
CA PHE A 291 -0.89 17.83 -25.15
C PHE A 291 -0.54 19.04 -26.03
N ARG A 292 -1.01 19.07 -27.28
CA ARG A 292 -0.79 20.19 -28.21
C ARG A 292 -1.37 21.51 -27.66
N LYS A 293 -2.55 21.46 -27.03
CA LYS A 293 -3.18 22.63 -26.41
C LYS A 293 -2.49 23.10 -25.13
N ALA A 294 -1.92 22.18 -24.35
CA ALA A 294 -1.30 22.48 -23.07
C ALA A 294 0.16 22.96 -23.19
N TYR A 295 0.79 22.80 -24.36
CA TYR A 295 2.16 23.19 -24.63
C TYR A 295 2.32 23.80 -26.03
N LYS A 296 3.49 23.69 -26.67
CA LYS A 296 3.75 24.15 -28.04
C LYS A 296 3.30 23.05 -29.01
N PRO A 297 2.34 23.31 -29.92
CA PRO A 297 1.84 22.29 -30.84
C PRO A 297 2.94 21.57 -31.64
N ASP A 298 3.93 22.32 -32.13
CA ASP A 298 5.02 21.78 -32.94
C ASP A 298 5.98 20.87 -32.16
N ALA A 299 6.04 21.02 -30.83
CA ALA A 299 6.89 20.23 -29.95
C ALA A 299 6.21 18.93 -29.48
N ILE A 300 4.93 18.72 -29.82
CA ILE A 300 4.19 17.49 -29.53
C ILE A 300 4.08 16.66 -30.80
N LYS A 301 4.82 15.57 -30.82
CA LYS A 301 4.86 14.59 -31.90
C LYS A 301 4.13 13.32 -31.49
N ASP A 302 3.61 12.59 -32.47
CA ASP A 302 2.99 11.29 -32.26
C ASP A 302 3.40 10.27 -33.34
N GLY A 303 3.20 8.99 -33.04
CA GLY A 303 3.29 7.91 -34.01
C GLY A 303 2.00 7.69 -34.80
N VAL A 304 1.98 6.70 -35.69
CA VAL A 304 0.78 6.32 -36.46
C VAL A 304 -0.01 5.26 -35.68
N PHE A 305 -1.17 5.64 -35.14
CA PHE A 305 -1.99 4.73 -34.33
C PHE A 305 -2.32 3.43 -35.08
N GLY A 306 -2.03 2.29 -34.44
CA GLY A 306 -2.32 0.96 -34.97
C GLY A 306 -1.38 0.47 -36.08
N ALA A 307 -0.40 1.26 -36.50
CA ALA A 307 0.62 0.83 -37.45
C ALA A 307 1.70 -0.04 -36.78
N MET A 308 2.37 -0.87 -37.59
CA MET A 308 3.56 -1.60 -37.17
C MET A 308 4.75 -0.65 -37.11
N MET A 309 4.90 0.02 -35.98
CA MET A 309 5.94 1.03 -35.75
C MET A 309 7.26 0.40 -35.29
N LYS A 310 8.38 0.88 -35.82
CA LYS A 310 9.69 0.74 -35.18
C LYS A 310 9.99 2.03 -34.42
N VAL A 311 10.19 1.92 -33.12
CA VAL A 311 10.51 3.06 -32.25
C VAL A 311 11.99 3.01 -31.91
N SER A 312 12.73 4.05 -32.28
CA SER A 312 14.14 4.21 -31.90
C SER A 312 14.24 5.29 -30.83
N LEU A 313 15.10 5.08 -29.83
CA LEU A 313 15.41 6.10 -28.84
C LEU A 313 16.87 6.03 -28.40
N VAL A 314 17.40 7.19 -28.02
CA VAL A 314 18.67 7.31 -27.31
C VAL A 314 18.36 7.87 -25.93
N ASN A 315 18.48 7.01 -24.92
CA ASN A 315 18.20 7.40 -23.53
C ASN A 315 19.20 8.46 -23.06
N ASP A 316 18.68 9.55 -22.50
CA ASP A 316 19.47 10.51 -21.72
C ASP A 316 19.55 10.01 -20.28
N GLY A 317 20.47 9.06 -20.03
CA GLY A 317 20.62 8.37 -18.76
C GLY A 317 19.54 7.30 -18.49
N PRO A 318 19.62 6.55 -17.38
CA PRO A 318 18.68 5.47 -17.05
C PRO A 318 17.35 6.01 -16.48
N VAL A 319 16.81 7.09 -17.05
CA VAL A 319 15.61 7.77 -16.52
C VAL A 319 14.36 7.21 -17.20
N THR A 320 13.60 6.43 -16.44
CA THR A 320 12.29 5.92 -16.84
C THR A 320 11.30 6.10 -15.69
N MET A 321 10.16 6.71 -15.98
CA MET A 321 9.08 6.95 -15.01
C MET A 321 7.81 6.25 -15.47
N GLN A 322 7.18 5.52 -14.56
CA GLN A 322 5.85 4.94 -14.79
C GLN A 322 4.80 5.79 -14.07
N LEU A 323 3.78 6.22 -14.81
CA LEU A 323 2.65 6.96 -14.30
C LEU A 323 1.37 6.17 -14.52
N ASP A 324 0.54 6.08 -13.49
CA ASP A 324 -0.83 5.59 -13.59
C ASP A 324 -1.79 6.73 -13.21
N SER A 325 -2.88 6.92 -13.95
CA SER A 325 -3.91 7.90 -13.58
C SER A 325 -4.59 7.51 -12.25
N PRO A 326 -5.09 8.49 -11.47
CA PRO A 326 -5.83 8.19 -10.26
C PRO A 326 -7.11 7.44 -10.61
N GLN A 327 -7.34 6.30 -9.98
CA GLN A 327 -8.67 5.72 -10.02
C GLN A 327 -9.57 6.62 -9.19
N THR A 328 -10.67 7.11 -9.77
CA THR A 328 -11.76 7.67 -8.99
C THR A 328 -12.21 6.57 -8.03
N SER A 329 -11.90 6.73 -6.74
CA SER A 329 -12.66 6.01 -5.75
C SER A 329 -14.10 6.45 -6.00
N LYS A 330 -14.99 5.51 -6.33
CA LYS A 330 -16.39 5.72 -5.99
C LYS A 330 -16.44 5.78 -4.47
N ASN A 331 -16.10 6.94 -3.91
CA ASN A 331 -16.56 7.38 -2.61
C ASN A 331 -18.08 7.36 -2.74
N THR A 332 -18.68 6.34 -2.16
CA THR A 332 -20.11 6.35 -1.87
C THR A 332 -20.27 7.45 -0.83
N THR A 333 -20.91 8.53 -1.27
CA THR A 333 -21.47 9.62 -0.49
C THR A 333 -22.26 9.07 0.70
N GLU A 334 -21.88 9.47 1.91
CA GLU A 334 -22.74 9.54 3.10
C GLU A 334 -22.05 10.49 4.09
N ALA A 335 -22.08 11.78 3.75
CA ALA A 335 -21.68 12.88 4.62
C ALA A 335 -22.52 14.10 4.22
N ALA A 336 -23.81 14.02 4.51
CA ALA A 336 -24.74 15.16 4.62
C ALA A 336 -26.10 14.60 5.03
N GLU A 337 -26.31 14.44 6.34
CA GLU A 337 -27.59 14.56 7.04
C GLU A 337 -27.36 14.18 8.50
N GLU A 338 -27.13 15.18 9.35
CA GLU A 338 -27.53 15.20 10.76
C GLU A 338 -27.32 16.65 11.26
N SER A 339 -28.40 17.42 11.07
CA SER A 339 -28.75 18.57 11.90
C SER A 339 -29.43 18.06 13.17
#